data_AF-A0A7Y3RMW0-F1
#
_entry.id   AF-A0A7Y3RMW0-F1
#
_cell.length_a   1.000
_cell.length_b   1.000
_cell.length_c   1.000
_cell.angle_alpha   90.00
_cell.angle_beta   90.00
_cell.angle_gamma   90.00
#
_symmetry.space_group_name_H-M   'P 1'
#
loop_
_entity.id
_entity.type
_entity.pdbx_description
1 polymer ?
#
loop_
_entity_poly.entity_id
_entity_poly.type
_entity_poly.pdbx_seq_one_letter_code
_entity_poly.pdbx_strand_id
1 'polypeptide(L)'
;MELPGRFAFLCALAAGTFALAVMTLLGALWPEAPSDEARAELAFALTKSGLAFFAAIMLLTGKLIAERIDAPGDVLRAFDIGSALVFAGGFFGAGIKINFALNHWFEVPPTMGGGDIAFIRLLVLTPFFALLITCAAAVAVLLRRRFRRR
;
A
#
# COMPACT_ATOMS: atom_id res chain seq x y z
N MET A 1 9.13 -18.11 20.94
CA MET A 1 7.73 -17.68 21.06
C MET A 1 7.37 -16.92 19.81
N GLU A 2 6.48 -17.43 18.96
CA GLU A 2 5.96 -16.70 17.81
C GLU A 2 4.96 -15.66 18.33
N LEU A 3 5.21 -14.37 18.05
CA LEU A 3 4.29 -13.31 18.41
C LEU A 3 2.99 -13.48 17.60
N PRO A 4 1.80 -13.49 18.24
CA PRO A 4 0.53 -13.43 17.53
C PRO A 4 0.51 -12.22 16.60
N GLY A 5 0.02 -12.37 15.37
CA GLY A 5 -0.01 -11.27 14.42
C GLY A 5 1.35 -10.75 13.90
N ARG A 6 2.48 -11.43 14.14
CA ARG A 6 3.84 -10.91 13.86
C ARG A 6 4.00 -10.29 12.47
N PHE A 7 3.48 -10.91 11.43
CA PHE A 7 3.63 -10.39 10.06
C PHE A 7 2.80 -9.13 9.79
N ALA A 8 1.48 -9.16 10.06
CA ALA A 8 0.64 -7.96 10.01
C ALA A 8 1.19 -6.81 10.88
N PHE A 9 1.77 -7.12 12.04
CA PHE A 9 2.43 -6.13 12.90
C PHE A 9 3.64 -5.50 12.22
N LEU A 10 4.52 -6.30 11.61
CA LEU A 10 5.66 -5.79 10.85
C LEU A 10 5.23 -4.92 9.66
N CYS A 11 4.14 -5.29 8.96
CA CYS A 11 3.58 -4.47 7.89
C CYS A 11 3.04 -3.13 8.41
N ALA A 12 2.34 -3.12 9.55
CA ALA A 12 1.85 -1.89 10.17
C ALA A 12 3.00 -0.98 10.63
N LEU A 13 4.05 -1.57 11.21
CA LEU A 13 5.27 -0.84 11.61
C LEU A 13 6.00 -0.25 10.39
N ALA A 14 6.15 -1.04 9.33
CA ALA A 14 6.75 -0.60 8.07
C ALA A 14 5.93 0.53 7.42
N ALA A 15 4.61 0.41 7.41
CA ALA A 15 3.72 1.46 6.90
C ALA A 15 3.80 2.76 7.73
N GLY A 16 3.90 2.64 9.06
CA GLY A 16 4.03 3.79 9.96
C GLY A 16 5.37 4.51 9.81
N THR A 17 6.47 3.76 9.77
CA THR A 17 7.81 4.31 9.51
C THR A 17 7.90 4.98 8.13
N PHE A 18 7.30 4.38 7.11
CA PHE A 18 7.20 4.99 5.79
C PHE A 18 6.37 6.28 5.81
N ALA A 19 5.20 6.29 6.46
CA ALA A 19 4.36 7.49 6.56
C ALA A 19 5.09 8.65 7.28
N LEU A 20 5.83 8.35 8.35
CA LEU A 20 6.68 9.33 9.02
C LEU A 20 7.78 9.85 8.10
N ALA A 21 8.48 8.97 7.38
CA ALA A 21 9.51 9.38 6.43
C ALA A 21 8.96 10.30 5.34
N VAL A 22 7.78 9.99 4.78
CA VAL A 22 7.09 10.85 3.80
C VAL A 22 6.70 12.18 4.42
N MET A 23 6.19 12.20 5.66
CA MET A 23 5.86 13.44 6.37
C MET A 23 7.10 14.32 6.61
N THR A 24 8.23 13.73 7.02
CA THR A 24 9.49 14.44 7.19
C THR A 24 10.01 14.98 5.86
N LEU A 25 9.97 14.17 4.79
CA LEU A 25 10.36 14.58 3.45
C LEU A 25 9.50 15.77 2.96
N LEU A 26 8.19 15.70 3.18
CA LEU A 26 7.29 16.81 2.86
C LEU A 26 7.64 18.07 3.65
N GLY A 27 7.89 17.96 4.95
CA GLY A 27 8.27 19.12 5.76
C GLY A 27 9.51 19.85 5.21
N ALA A 28 10.45 19.10 4.62
CA ALA A 28 11.65 19.66 3.99
C ALA A 28 11.40 20.21 2.58
N LEU A 29 10.63 19.50 1.74
CA LEU A 29 10.45 19.86 0.32
C LEU A 29 9.28 20.82 0.07
N TRP A 30 8.27 20.87 0.93
CA TRP A 30 7.07 21.66 0.73
C TRP A 30 7.31 23.18 0.59
N PRO A 31 8.18 23.81 1.42
CA PRO A 31 8.48 25.24 1.28
C PRO A 31 9.19 25.55 -0.04
N GLU A 32 10.06 24.65 -0.48
CA GLU A 32 10.92 24.77 -1.66
C GLU A 32 10.23 24.28 -2.96
N ALA A 33 8.94 23.97 -2.91
CA ALA A 33 8.20 23.44 -4.04
C ALA A 33 8.09 24.46 -5.19
N PRO A 34 8.55 24.10 -6.42
CA PRO A 34 8.67 25.03 -7.53
C PRO A 34 7.32 25.40 -8.16
N SER A 35 6.28 24.59 -7.94
CA SER A 35 4.93 24.84 -8.44
C SER A 35 3.85 24.28 -7.51
N ASP A 36 2.61 24.73 -7.72
CA ASP A 36 1.46 24.20 -7.00
C ASP A 36 1.14 22.75 -7.40
N GLU A 37 1.47 22.31 -8.62
CA GLU A 37 1.38 20.88 -8.98
C GLU A 37 2.35 20.03 -8.17
N ALA A 38 3.60 20.50 -7.97
CA ALA A 38 4.58 19.80 -7.15
C ALA A 38 4.10 19.65 -5.70
N ARG A 39 3.47 20.70 -5.15
CA ARG A 39 2.84 20.66 -3.81
C ARG A 39 1.65 19.69 -3.77
N ALA A 40 0.81 19.68 -4.80
CA ALA A 40 -0.31 18.75 -4.87
C ALA A 40 0.17 17.29 -4.91
N GLU A 41 1.19 16.98 -5.70
CA GLU A 41 1.77 15.64 -5.78
C GLU A 41 2.40 15.21 -4.44
N LEU A 42 3.10 16.11 -3.74
CA LEU A 42 3.58 15.88 -2.38
C LEU A 42 2.41 15.60 -1.40
N ALA A 43 1.35 16.40 -1.42
CA ALA A 43 0.18 16.21 -0.56
C ALA A 43 -0.50 14.85 -0.80
N PHE A 44 -0.59 14.43 -2.07
CA PHE A 44 -1.09 13.12 -2.43
C PHE A 44 -0.17 11.99 -1.95
N ALA A 45 1.15 12.17 -1.97
CA ALA A 45 2.09 11.21 -1.42
C ALA A 45 1.85 11.00 0.09
N LEU A 46 1.73 12.10 0.85
CA LEU A 46 1.44 12.04 2.30
C LEU A 46 0.10 11.38 2.59
N THR A 47 -0.94 11.74 1.83
CA THR A 47 -2.27 11.15 1.99
C THR A 47 -2.23 9.65 1.75
N LYS A 48 -1.55 9.19 0.70
CA LYS A 48 -1.42 7.76 0.39
C LYS A 48 -0.63 7.00 1.45
N SER A 49 0.49 7.54 1.92
CA SER A 49 1.28 6.89 2.96
C SER A 49 0.52 6.83 4.30
N GLY A 50 -0.19 7.90 4.66
CA GLY A 50 -1.03 7.94 5.85
C GLY A 50 -2.19 6.94 5.80
N LEU A 51 -2.94 6.90 4.69
CA LEU A 51 -4.04 5.94 4.52
C LEU A 51 -3.55 4.49 4.54
N ALA A 52 -2.40 4.21 3.94
CA ALA A 52 -1.80 2.87 3.98
C ALA A 52 -1.43 2.45 5.41
N PHE A 53 -0.90 3.37 6.22
CA PHE A 53 -0.64 3.13 7.63
C PHE A 53 -1.92 2.83 8.41
N PHE A 54 -2.95 3.67 8.28
CA PHE A 54 -4.24 3.44 8.95
C PHE A 54 -4.87 2.10 8.54
N ALA A 55 -4.87 1.78 7.24
CA ALA A 55 -5.38 0.51 6.75
C ALA A 55 -4.58 -0.69 7.28
N ALA A 56 -3.26 -0.58 7.40
CA ALA A 56 -2.43 -1.64 7.98
C ALA A 56 -2.72 -1.84 9.48
N ILE A 57 -2.96 -0.77 10.25
CA ILE A 57 -3.41 -0.87 11.65
C ILE A 57 -4.78 -1.55 11.75
N MET A 58 -5.73 -1.21 10.88
CA MET A 58 -7.05 -1.84 10.89
C MET A 58 -6.95 -3.34 10.60
N LEU A 59 -6.09 -3.75 9.66
CA LEU A 59 -5.87 -5.16 9.35
C LEU A 59 -5.14 -5.90 10.47
N LEU A 60 -4.13 -5.28 11.11
CA LEU A 60 -3.51 -5.81 12.31
C LEU A 60 -4.54 -6.02 13.42
N THR A 61 -5.37 -5.01 13.68
CA THR A 61 -6.41 -5.08 14.73
C THR A 61 -7.43 -6.18 14.41
N GLY A 62 -7.87 -6.27 13.15
CA GLY A 62 -8.74 -7.35 12.68
C GLY A 62 -8.11 -8.73 12.85
N LYS A 63 -6.81 -8.87 12.58
CA LYS A 63 -6.07 -10.12 12.82
C LYS A 63 -6.02 -10.49 14.29
N LEU A 64 -5.70 -9.55 15.17
CA LEU A 64 -5.65 -9.79 16.62
C LEU A 64 -7.02 -10.20 17.17
N ILE A 65 -8.11 -9.58 16.69
CA ILE A 65 -9.47 -9.99 17.05
C ILE A 65 -9.77 -11.39 16.52
N ALA A 66 -9.40 -11.69 15.27
CA ALA A 66 -9.59 -13.01 14.67
C ALA A 66 -8.83 -14.11 15.41
N GLU A 67 -7.61 -13.85 15.88
CA GLU A 67 -6.85 -14.76 16.74
C GLU A 67 -7.54 -14.98 18.09
N ARG A 68 -8.14 -13.93 18.68
CA ARG A 68 -8.85 -14.03 19.96
C ARG A 68 -10.14 -14.86 19.91
N ILE A 69 -10.78 -14.94 18.75
CA ILE A 69 -12.00 -15.75 18.54
C ILE A 69 -11.72 -17.10 17.89
N ASP A 70 -10.45 -17.50 17.82
CA ASP A 70 -10.00 -18.76 17.24
C ASP A 70 -10.45 -18.97 15.79
N ALA A 71 -10.35 -17.88 15.00
CA ALA A 71 -10.72 -17.90 13.60
C ALA A 71 -9.84 -18.89 12.80
N PRO A 72 -10.39 -19.52 11.74
CA PRO A 72 -9.63 -20.46 10.92
C PRO A 72 -8.34 -19.84 10.38
N GLY A 73 -7.28 -20.65 10.24
CA GLY A 73 -5.97 -20.20 9.74
C GLY A 73 -6.02 -19.52 8.36
N ASP A 74 -6.97 -19.90 7.51
CA ASP A 74 -7.23 -19.23 6.22
C ASP A 74 -7.56 -17.73 6.40
N VAL A 75 -8.33 -17.38 7.45
CA VAL A 75 -8.73 -16.01 7.78
C VAL A 75 -7.53 -15.21 8.29
N LEU A 76 -6.72 -15.81 9.16
CA LEU A 76 -5.51 -15.19 9.69
C LEU A 76 -4.48 -14.89 8.59
N ARG A 77 -4.32 -15.81 7.63
CA ARG A 77 -3.48 -15.62 6.44
C ARG A 77 -4.00 -14.52 5.53
N ALA A 78 -5.32 -14.38 5.39
CA ALA A 78 -5.92 -13.31 4.60
C ALA A 78 -5.58 -11.92 5.17
N PHE A 79 -5.53 -11.78 6.51
CA PHE A 79 -5.08 -10.53 7.14
C PHE A 79 -3.60 -10.23 6.90
N ASP A 80 -2.73 -11.25 6.92
CA ASP A 80 -1.31 -11.07 6.61
C ASP A 80 -1.10 -10.62 5.16
N ILE A 81 -1.73 -11.32 4.22
CA ILE A 81 -1.69 -10.99 2.80
C ILE A 81 -2.25 -9.59 2.58
N GLY A 82 -3.41 -9.27 3.15
CA GLY A 82 -4.02 -7.95 3.09
C GLY A 82 -3.08 -6.86 3.62
N SER A 83 -2.39 -7.11 4.74
CA SER A 83 -1.48 -6.13 5.36
C SER A 83 -0.27 -5.85 4.47
N ALA A 84 0.30 -6.88 3.85
CA ALA A 84 1.39 -6.72 2.88
C ALA A 84 0.94 -5.94 1.64
N LEU A 85 -0.27 -6.20 1.14
CA LEU A 85 -0.82 -5.53 -0.04
C LEU A 85 -1.10 -4.06 0.23
N VAL A 86 -1.67 -3.74 1.38
CA VAL A 86 -1.89 -2.35 1.81
C VAL A 86 -0.57 -1.61 1.93
N PHE A 87 0.43 -2.22 2.57
CA PHE A 87 1.77 -1.62 2.68
C PHE A 87 2.40 -1.39 1.30
N ALA A 88 2.46 -2.42 0.44
CA ALA A 88 3.05 -2.32 -0.89
C ALA A 88 2.32 -1.28 -1.76
N GLY A 89 0.99 -1.31 -1.78
CA GLY A 89 0.17 -0.36 -2.53
C GLY A 89 0.38 1.09 -2.07
N GLY A 90 0.45 1.31 -0.75
CA GLY A 90 0.77 2.61 -0.16
C GLY A 90 2.17 3.09 -0.52
N PHE A 91 3.16 2.21 -0.38
CA PHE A 91 4.57 2.49 -0.66
C PHE A 91 4.78 2.92 -2.12
N PHE A 92 4.33 2.11 -3.08
CA PHE A 92 4.45 2.44 -4.50
C PHE A 92 3.58 3.64 -4.88
N GLY A 93 2.36 3.70 -4.34
CA GLY A 93 1.42 4.77 -4.62
C GLY A 93 1.94 6.15 -4.20
N ALA A 94 2.59 6.24 -3.05
CA ALA A 94 3.23 7.46 -2.55
C ALA A 94 4.59 7.72 -3.25
N GLY A 95 5.38 6.67 -3.50
CA GLY A 95 6.66 6.80 -4.23
C GLY A 95 6.51 7.39 -5.63
N ILE A 96 5.47 6.99 -6.37
CA ILE A 96 5.15 7.58 -7.69
C ILE A 96 4.86 9.08 -7.57
N LYS A 97 4.11 9.47 -6.54
CA LYS A 97 3.73 10.86 -6.30
C LYS A 97 4.93 11.72 -5.89
N ILE A 98 5.83 11.17 -5.07
CA ILE A 98 7.12 11.81 -4.76
C ILE A 98 7.96 11.98 -6.02
N ASN A 99 8.02 10.96 -6.88
CA ASN A 99 8.78 11.04 -8.13
C ASN A 99 8.21 12.13 -9.06
N PHE A 100 6.88 12.18 -9.24
CA PHE A 100 6.26 13.25 -10.01
C PHE A 100 6.53 14.63 -9.43
N ALA A 101 6.41 14.79 -8.11
CA ALA A 101 6.78 16.03 -7.46
C ALA A 101 8.23 16.43 -7.79
N LEU A 102 9.19 15.51 -7.58
CA LEU A 102 10.61 15.75 -7.86
C LEU A 102 10.88 16.12 -9.33
N ASN A 103 10.16 15.55 -10.30
CA ASN A 103 10.36 15.90 -11.70
C ASN A 103 10.11 17.39 -11.99
N HIS A 104 9.27 18.08 -11.20
CA HIS A 104 9.08 19.53 -11.31
C HIS A 104 10.29 20.34 -10.83
N TRP A 105 11.14 19.80 -9.95
CA TRP A 105 12.39 20.47 -9.56
C TRP A 105 13.47 20.34 -10.64
N PHE A 106 13.38 19.33 -11.50
CA PHE A 106 14.50 18.96 -12.36
C PHE A 106 14.41 19.47 -13.80
N GLU A 107 13.29 20.05 -14.27
CA GLU A 107 13.04 20.67 -15.60
C GLU A 107 14.08 20.45 -16.73
N VAL A 108 14.53 19.21 -16.87
CA VAL A 108 15.09 18.58 -18.04
C VAL A 108 14.19 17.36 -18.19
N PRO A 109 13.56 17.17 -19.36
CA PRO A 109 12.54 16.14 -19.55
C PRO A 109 13.09 14.77 -19.11
N PRO A 110 12.23 13.89 -18.56
CA PRO A 110 12.68 12.59 -18.06
C PRO A 110 13.46 11.86 -19.15
N THR A 111 14.70 11.46 -18.84
CA THR A 111 15.53 10.61 -19.72
C THR A 111 14.97 9.19 -19.87
N MET A 112 13.96 8.82 -19.08
CA MET A 112 13.20 7.59 -19.26
C MET A 112 12.29 7.73 -20.47
N GLY A 113 12.52 6.89 -21.48
CA GLY A 113 11.71 6.87 -22.68
C GLY A 113 10.24 6.61 -22.34
N GLY A 114 9.31 7.11 -23.16
CA GLY A 114 7.86 6.87 -22.96
C GLY A 114 7.50 5.38 -22.83
N GLY A 115 8.33 4.49 -23.38
CA GLY A 115 8.25 3.04 -23.19
C GLY A 115 8.57 2.58 -21.77
N ASP A 116 9.55 3.18 -21.09
CA ASP A 116 9.91 2.86 -19.70
C ASP A 116 8.82 3.34 -18.74
N ILE A 117 8.20 4.49 -19.02
CA ILE A 117 7.06 5.00 -18.25
C ILE A 117 5.84 4.08 -18.42
N ALA A 118 5.57 3.61 -19.65
CA ALA A 118 4.51 2.65 -19.91
C ALA A 118 4.80 1.29 -19.26
N PHE A 119 6.05 0.84 -19.28
CA PHE A 119 6.51 -0.39 -18.63
C PHE A 119 6.37 -0.30 -17.12
N ILE A 120 6.81 0.79 -16.48
CA ILE A 120 6.63 1.03 -15.05
C ILE A 120 5.14 1.12 -14.70
N ARG A 121 4.31 1.78 -15.51
CA ARG A 121 2.84 1.76 -15.32
C ARG A 121 2.27 0.35 -15.39
N LEU A 122 2.69 -0.47 -16.36
CA LEU A 122 2.32 -1.88 -16.47
C LEU A 122 2.80 -2.69 -15.26
N LEU A 123 4.03 -2.47 -14.81
CA LEU A 123 4.64 -3.16 -13.67
C LEU A 123 3.99 -2.77 -12.35
N VAL A 124 3.47 -1.54 -12.23
CA VAL A 124 2.64 -1.05 -11.12
C VAL A 124 1.20 -1.59 -11.19
N LEU A 125 0.66 -1.79 -12.39
CA LEU A 125 -0.66 -2.40 -12.59
C LEU A 125 -0.64 -3.92 -12.39
N THR A 126 0.50 -4.58 -12.60
CA THR A 126 0.67 -6.03 -12.45
C THR A 126 0.31 -6.54 -11.04
N PRO A 127 0.82 -5.95 -9.93
CA PRO A 127 0.37 -6.32 -8.59
C PRO A 127 -1.11 -5.97 -8.35
N PHE A 128 -1.66 -4.96 -9.03
CA PHE A 128 -3.09 -4.62 -8.98
C PHE A 128 -3.98 -5.67 -9.66
N PHE A 129 -3.54 -6.21 -10.80
CA PHE A 129 -4.20 -7.34 -11.48
C PHE A 129 -4.05 -8.64 -10.68
N ALA A 130 -2.87 -8.90 -10.11
CA ALA A 130 -2.66 -10.04 -9.21
C ALA A 130 -3.55 -9.94 -7.95
N LEU A 131 -3.73 -8.73 -7.42
CA LEU A 131 -4.66 -8.42 -6.33
C LEU A 131 -6.13 -8.69 -6.72
N LEU A 132 -6.56 -8.22 -7.90
CA LEU A 132 -7.93 -8.46 -8.39
C LEU A 132 -8.21 -9.95 -8.60
N ILE A 133 -7.25 -10.69 -9.15
CA ILE A 133 -7.37 -12.14 -9.37
C ILE A 133 -7.42 -12.89 -8.03
N THR A 134 -6.58 -12.53 -7.06
CA THR A 134 -6.59 -13.18 -5.73
C THR A 134 -7.83 -12.84 -4.92
N CYS A 135 -8.33 -11.60 -4.98
CA CYS A 135 -9.62 -11.22 -4.40
C CYS A 135 -10.80 -11.95 -5.06
N ALA A 136 -10.82 -12.05 -6.40
CA ALA A 136 -11.85 -12.79 -7.12
C ALA A 136 -11.82 -14.29 -6.77
N ALA A 137 -10.63 -14.88 -6.64
CA ALA A 137 -10.45 -16.26 -6.22
C ALA A 137 -10.94 -16.49 -4.77
N ALA A 138 -10.64 -15.56 -3.85
CA ALA A 138 -11.11 -15.62 -2.47
C ALA A 138 -12.65 -15.54 -2.38
N VAL A 139 -13.27 -14.62 -3.14
CA VAL A 139 -14.73 -14.50 -3.24
C VAL A 139 -15.36 -15.76 -3.84
N ALA A 140 -14.77 -16.33 -4.90
CA ALA A 140 -15.24 -17.57 -5.50
C ALA A 140 -15.17 -18.77 -4.53
N VAL A 141 -14.12 -18.86 -3.71
CA VAL A 141 -13.99 -19.89 -2.66
C VAL A 141 -15.04 -19.70 -1.56
N LEU A 142 -15.27 -18.46 -1.11
CA LEU A 142 -16.29 -18.15 -0.12
C LEU A 142 -17.70 -18.49 -0.61
N LEU A 143 -18.03 -18.15 -1.87
CA LEU A 143 -19.30 -18.50 -2.49
C LEU A 143 -19.46 -20.02 -2.60
N ARG A 144 -18.43 -20.75 -3.04
CA ARG A 144 -18.46 -22.23 -3.12
C ARG A 144 -18.64 -22.90 -1.75
N ARG A 145 -18.00 -22.37 -0.70
CA ARG A 145 -18.16 -22.89 0.68
C ARG A 145 -19.55 -22.59 1.24
N ARG A 146 -20.18 -21.46 0.86
CA ARG A 146 -21.55 -21.10 1.27
C ARG A 146 -22.62 -21.97 0.62
N PHE A 147 -22.42 -22.36 -0.65
CA PHE A 147 -23.33 -23.26 -1.36
C PHE A 147 -23.18 -24.74 -0.97
N ARG A 148 -22.04 -25.19 -0.44
CA ARG A 148 -21.86 -26.56 0.08
C ARG A 148 -22.40 -26.80 1.50
N ARG A 149 -22.81 -25.74 2.21
CA ARG A 149 -23.36 -25.82 3.57
C ARG A 149 -24.90 -25.72 3.61
N ARG A 150 -25.56 -25.72 2.45
CA ARG A 150 -27.00 -25.94 2.29
C ARG A 150 -27.21 -27.28 1.61
#